data_AF-A0A1W9R8L4-F1
#
_entry.id   AF-A0A1W9R8L4-F1
#
_cell.length_a   1.000
_cell.length_b   1.000
_cell.length_c   1.000
_cell.angle_alpha   90.00
_cell.angle_beta   90.00
_cell.angle_gamma   90.00
#
_symmetry.space_group_name_H-M   'P 1'
#
loop_
_entity.id
_entity.type
_entity.pdbx_description
1 polymer ?
#
loop_
_entity_poly.entity_id
_entity_poly.type
_entity_poly.pdbx_seq_one_letter_code
_entity_poly.pdbx_strand_id
1 'polypeptide(L)'
;MREKLLTTREVSQILGISEKEVIELANQGKIPSYRIAGEFLRFEKKEIFKIKNELRKTQARVSWRERIADFFYFNDFYILSLIIILLLVWIILKGI
;
A
#
# COMPACT_ATOMS: atom_id res chain seq x y z
N MET A 1 18.56 28.56 4.15
CA MET A 1 18.72 27.14 4.53
C MET A 1 18.60 26.29 3.27
N ARG A 2 19.57 25.42 2.94
CA ARG A 2 19.43 24.47 1.83
C ARG A 2 18.43 23.40 2.23
N GLU A 3 17.22 23.44 1.70
CA GLU A 3 16.22 22.44 2.01
C GLU A 3 16.67 21.09 1.46
N LYS A 4 16.78 20.09 2.34
CA LYS A 4 17.26 18.75 1.99
C LYS A 4 16.19 18.05 1.14
N LEU A 5 16.49 17.89 -0.15
CA LEU A 5 15.67 17.10 -1.08
C LEU A 5 15.81 15.61 -0.77
N LEU A 6 14.67 14.94 -0.63
CA LEU A 6 14.57 13.51 -0.36
C LEU A 6 14.63 12.71 -1.65
N THR A 7 15.17 11.51 -1.54
CA THR A 7 15.11 10.46 -2.58
C THR A 7 13.78 9.71 -2.53
N THR A 8 13.47 9.01 -3.62
CA THR A 8 12.33 8.06 -3.70
C THR A 8 12.31 7.08 -2.53
N ARG A 9 13.48 6.58 -2.12
CA ARG A 9 13.63 5.62 -1.02
C ARG A 9 13.39 6.22 0.36
N GLU A 10 13.79 7.47 0.58
CA GLU A 10 13.45 8.16 1.83
C GLU A 10 11.95 8.46 1.90
N VAL A 11 11.33 8.81 0.77
CA VAL A 11 9.89 9.07 0.69
C VAL A 11 9.07 7.80 0.92
N SER A 12 9.48 6.66 0.35
CA SER A 12 8.81 5.37 0.58
C SER A 12 8.81 5.00 2.06
N GLN A 13 9.93 5.21 2.75
CA GLN A 13 10.04 4.99 4.19
C GLN A 13 9.16 5.95 5.02
N ILE A 14 9.05 7.22 4.60
CA ILE A 14 8.25 8.21 5.33
C ILE A 14 6.75 7.97 5.19
N LEU A 15 6.31 7.64 3.97
CA LEU A 15 4.91 7.43 3.61
C LEU A 15 4.42 5.99 3.87
N GLY A 16 5.33 5.03 4.03
CA GLY A 16 5.00 3.62 4.27
C GLY A 16 4.42 2.91 3.04
N ILE A 17 4.73 3.39 1.84
CA ILE A 17 4.30 2.84 0.55
C ILE A 17 5.49 2.30 -0.23
N SER A 18 5.23 1.48 -1.25
CA SER A 18 6.32 0.90 -2.06
C SER A 18 7.01 1.98 -2.93
N GLU A 19 8.29 1.78 -3.26
CA GLU A 19 9.01 2.72 -4.14
C GLU A 19 8.34 2.88 -5.51
N LYS A 20 7.78 1.79 -6.04
CA LYS A 20 7.01 1.79 -7.29
C LYS A 20 5.78 2.70 -7.18
N GLU A 21 5.06 2.61 -6.07
CA GLU A 21 3.88 3.43 -5.79
C GLU A 21 4.26 4.91 -5.60
N VAL A 22 5.41 5.21 -4.98
CA VAL A 22 5.94 6.59 -4.91
C VAL A 22 6.18 7.15 -6.32
N ILE A 23 6.78 6.36 -7.21
CA ILE A 23 7.04 6.76 -8.61
C ILE A 23 5.73 6.98 -9.36
N GLU A 24 4.76 6.08 -9.21
CA GLU A 24 3.44 6.21 -9.84
C GLU A 24 2.71 7.46 -9.36
N LEU A 25 2.70 7.73 -8.04
CA LEU A 25 2.08 8.92 -7.47
C LEU A 25 2.79 10.21 -7.91
N ALA A 26 4.11 10.18 -8.06
CA ALA A 26 4.87 11.29 -8.62
C ALA A 26 4.53 11.54 -10.09
N ASN A 27 4.43 10.48 -10.90
CA ASN A 27 4.05 10.57 -12.32
C ASN A 27 2.59 11.01 -12.51
N GLN A 28 1.69 10.65 -11.58
CA GLN A 28 0.30 11.11 -11.56
C GLN A 28 0.16 12.56 -11.07
N GLY A 29 1.25 13.22 -10.64
CA GLY A 29 1.22 14.58 -10.10
C GLY A 29 0.60 14.68 -8.70
N LYS A 30 0.32 13.56 -8.03
CA LYS A 30 -0.23 13.52 -6.67
C LYS A 30 0.81 13.84 -5.61
N ILE A 31 2.08 13.56 -5.89
CA ILE A 31 3.21 13.94 -5.04
C ILE A 31 4.11 14.90 -5.84
N PRO A 32 4.37 16.13 -5.33
CA PRO A 32 5.25 17.07 -6.00
C PRO A 32 6.68 16.51 -6.01
N SER A 33 7.22 16.38 -7.22
CA SER A 33 8.56 15.84 -7.45
C SER A 33 9.30 16.71 -8.45
N TYR A 34 10.61 16.81 -8.26
CA TYR A 34 11.53 17.51 -9.14
C TYR A 34 12.41 16.47 -9.84
N ARG A 35 12.46 16.52 -11.17
CA ARG A 35 13.41 15.70 -11.93
C ARG A 35 14.75 16.40 -11.98
N ILE A 36 15.76 15.82 -11.35
CA ILE A 36 17.15 16.26 -11.47
C ILE A 36 17.82 15.43 -12.56
N ALA A 37 18.52 16.11 -13.47
CA ALA A 37 19.22 15.48 -14.60
C ALA A 37 18.31 14.57 -15.47
N GLY A 38 17.02 14.90 -15.57
CA GLY A 38 16.05 14.18 -16.40
C GLY A 38 15.56 12.83 -15.86
N GLU A 39 16.29 12.20 -14.93
CA GLU A 39 16.03 10.83 -14.49
C GLU A 39 15.69 10.73 -12.98
N PHE A 40 16.34 11.52 -12.13
CA PHE A 40 16.22 11.35 -10.68
C PHE A 40 15.07 12.16 -10.09
N LEU A 41 14.08 11.47 -9.53
CA LEU A 41 13.02 12.12 -8.76
C LEU A 41 13.54 12.57 -7.39
N ARG A 42 13.29 13.84 -7.08
CA ARG A 42 13.59 14.45 -5.78
C ARG A 42 12.36 15.11 -5.20
N PHE A 43 12.23 14.99 -3.89
CA PHE A 43 11.01 15.39 -3.19
C PHE A 43 11.34 16.40 -2.10
N GLU A 44 10.53 17.45 -1.98
CA GLU A 44 10.69 18.41 -0.90
C GLU A 44 10.16 17.82 0.41
N LYS A 45 10.99 17.82 1.46
CA LYS A 45 10.61 17.22 2.74
C LYS A 45 9.31 17.81 3.31
N LYS A 46 9.11 19.13 3.21
CA LYS A 46 7.92 19.81 3.75
C LYS A 46 6.63 19.30 3.13
N GLU A 47 6.61 19.16 1.81
CA GLU A 47 5.43 18.72 1.06
C GLU A 47 5.09 17.25 1.34
N ILE A 48 6.10 16.37 1.42
CA ILE A 48 5.89 14.96 1.80
C ILE A 48 5.28 14.83 3.19
N PHE A 49 5.70 15.66 4.15
CA PHE A 49 5.13 15.64 5.50
C PHE A 49 3.69 16.17 5.55
N LYS A 50 3.33 17.17 4.72
CA LYS A 50 1.92 17.62 4.58
C LYS A 50 1.05 16.50 4.01
N ILE A 51 1.49 15.89 2.92
CA ILE A 51 0.79 14.78 2.25
C ILE A 51 0.65 13.60 3.19
N LYS A 52 1.66 13.27 4.01
CA LYS A 52 1.53 12.22 5.02
C LYS A 52 0.36 12.47 5.98
N ASN A 53 0.18 13.71 6.43
CA ASN A 53 -0.92 14.06 7.33
C ASN A 53 -2.28 14.01 6.63
N GLU A 54 -2.34 14.40 5.35
CA GLU A 54 -3.57 14.28 4.54
C GLU A 54 -3.90 12.82 4.20
N LEU A 55 -2.92 12.04 3.74
CA LEU A 55 -3.05 10.61 3.49
C LEU A 55 -3.47 9.85 4.74
N ARG A 56 -2.98 10.23 5.92
CA ARG A 56 -3.43 9.60 7.18
C ARG A 56 -4.90 9.92 7.50
N LYS A 57 -5.37 11.13 7.18
CA LYS A 57 -6.80 11.47 7.26
C LYS A 57 -7.64 10.71 6.24
N THR A 58 -7.11 10.46 5.04
CA THR A 58 -7.81 9.75 3.96
C THR A 58 -7.76 8.23 4.13
N GLN A 59 -6.68 7.68 4.69
CA GLN A 59 -6.57 6.25 5.03
C GLN A 59 -7.53 5.86 6.17
N ALA A 60 -7.90 6.80 7.05
CA ALA A 60 -9.00 6.57 7.98
C ALA A 60 -10.36 6.36 7.28
N ARG A 61 -10.47 6.72 5.99
CA ARG A 61 -11.64 6.47 5.13
C ARG A 61 -11.50 5.25 4.22
N VAL A 62 -10.31 4.65 4.07
CA VAL A 62 -10.19 3.33 3.43
C VAL A 62 -10.87 2.34 4.36
N SER A 63 -12.11 2.03 4.01
CA SER A 63 -13.02 1.25 4.83
C SER A 63 -12.39 -0.12 5.05
N TRP A 64 -12.31 -0.56 6.31
CA TRP A 64 -11.86 -1.92 6.65
C TRP A 64 -12.57 -3.00 5.81
N ARG A 65 -13.78 -2.70 5.31
CA ARG A 65 -14.55 -3.54 4.39
C ARG A 65 -13.88 -3.76 3.03
N GLU A 66 -13.23 -2.75 2.45
CA GLU A 66 -12.52 -2.89 1.16
C GLU A 66 -11.31 -3.81 1.32
N ARG A 67 -10.51 -3.61 2.37
CA ARG A 67 -9.36 -4.48 2.68
C ARG A 67 -9.78 -5.93 2.92
N ILE A 68 -10.91 -6.13 3.59
CA ILE A 68 -11.47 -7.46 3.81
C ILE A 68 -11.94 -8.06 2.47
N ALA A 69 -12.67 -7.30 1.64
CA ALA A 69 -13.13 -7.78 0.34
C ALA A 69 -11.96 -8.16 -0.60
N ASP A 70 -10.92 -7.33 -0.67
CA ASP A 70 -9.70 -7.61 -1.44
C ASP A 70 -9.00 -8.87 -0.94
N PHE A 71 -8.96 -9.08 0.38
CA PHE A 71 -8.41 -10.30 0.97
C PHE A 71 -9.22 -11.54 0.56
N PHE A 72 -10.56 -11.49 0.60
CA PHE A 72 -11.40 -12.61 0.17
C PHE A 72 -11.32 -12.87 -1.34
N TYR A 73 -11.21 -11.83 -2.16
CA TYR A 73 -11.04 -11.96 -3.61
C TYR A 73 -9.68 -12.58 -3.98
N PHE A 74 -8.60 -12.13 -3.36
CA PHE A 74 -7.26 -12.66 -3.63
C PHE A 74 -7.04 -14.07 -3.06
N ASN A 75 -7.75 -14.42 -1.99
CA ASN A 75 -7.61 -15.72 -1.31
C ASN A 75 -8.77 -16.67 -1.58
N ASP A 76 -9.55 -16.45 -2.64
CA ASP A 76 -10.74 -17.25 -2.99
C ASP A 76 -10.45 -18.77 -3.03
N PHE A 77 -9.35 -19.17 -3.66
CA PHE A 77 -8.91 -20.57 -3.74
C PHE A 77 -8.52 -21.15 -2.35
N TYR A 78 -7.85 -20.35 -1.51
CA TYR A 78 -7.47 -20.77 -0.16
C TYR A 78 -8.68 -20.93 0.75
N ILE A 79 -9.68 -20.06 0.61
CA ILE A 79 -10.93 -20.13 1.36
C ILE A 79 -11.72 -21.37 0.93
N LEU A 80 -11.83 -21.64 -0.38
CA LEU A 80 -12.51 -22.83 -0.90
C LEU A 80 -11.82 -24.11 -0.43
N SER A 81 -10.49 -24.17 -0.52
CA SER A 81 -9.71 -25.32 -0.05
C SER A 81 -9.84 -25.53 1.46
N LEU A 82 -9.86 -24.46 2.26
CA LEU A 82 -10.11 -24.55 3.69
C LEU A 82 -11.49 -25.16 4.00
N ILE A 83 -12.53 -24.75 3.27
CA ILE A 83 -13.89 -25.31 3.42
C ILE A 83 -13.88 -26.81 3.10
N ILE A 84 -13.22 -27.21 2.01
CA ILE A 84 -13.11 -28.62 1.60
C ILE A 84 -12.35 -29.44 2.65
N ILE A 85 -11.22 -28.92 3.15
CA ILE A 85 -10.42 -29.57 4.19
C ILE A 85 -11.24 -29.74 5.46
N LEU A 86 -11.94 -28.69 5.92
CA LEU A 86 -12.79 -28.76 7.11
C LEU A 86 -13.94 -29.75 6.93
N LEU A 87 -14.54 -29.82 5.73
CA LEU A 87 -15.59 -30.78 5.41
C LEU A 87 -15.05 -32.22 5.44
N LEU A 88 -13.87 -32.46 4.86
CA LEU A 88 -13.21 -33.77 4.91
C LEU A 88 -12.84 -34.17 6.35
N VAL A 89 -12.25 -33.25 7.12
CA VAL A 89 -11.94 -33.47 8.54
C VAL A 89 -13.22 -33.76 9.32
N TRP A 90 -14.30 -33.02 9.06
CA TRP A 90 -15.58 -33.25 9.70
C TRP A 90 -16.16 -34.62 9.34
N ILE A 91 -16.06 -35.06 8.09
CA ILE A 91 -16.46 -36.42 7.68
C ILE A 91 -15.63 -37.47 8.42
N ILE A 92 -14.31 -37.31 8.49
CA ILE A 92 -13.41 -38.23 9.20
C ILE A 92 -13.74 -38.30 10.69
N LEU A 93 -14.04 -37.16 11.32
CA LEU A 93 -14.42 -37.09 12.73
C LEU A 93 -15.84 -37.60 13.00
N LYS A 94 -16.73 -37.53 12.01
CA LYS A 94 -18.14 -37.93 12.13
C LYS A 94 -18.36 -39.41 11.85
N GLY A 95 -17.48 -40.08 11.13
CA GLY A 95 -17.72 -41.48 10.74
C GLY A 95 -16.76 -41.97 9.66
N ILE A 96 -15.71 -42.78 9.86
CA ILE A 96 -15.35 -43.74 10.93
C ILE A 96 -16.12 -43.65 12.24
#